data_AF-A0A7V9BE13-F1
#
_entry.id   AF-A0A7V9BE13-F1
#
_cell.length_a   1.000
_cell.length_b   1.000
_cell.length_c   1.000
_cell.angle_alpha   90.00
_cell.angle_beta   90.00
_cell.angle_gamma   90.00
#
_symmetry.space_group_name_H-M   'P 1'
#
loop_
_entity.id
_entity.type
_entity.pdbx_description
1 polymer ?
#
loop_
_entity_poly.entity_id
_entity_poly.type
_entity_poly.pdbx_seq_one_letter_code
_entity_poly.pdbx_strand_id
1 'polypeptide(L)'
;MAELVKVEEDGAVAIVTLDHPPVNALSTQLLEELEAEYDRLDRSDETRAIVFRGAGEKAFVAGADISEFPSLRDAAVEAAESGSARGIQKLAARMDAGRTPVVAAIHGYCLGGGLELAMACDVRIAAEDAQLGQPEIKLGLIPGGGGTQRLPRLIGHGRALLLNLSGDPISGAQAYEWGLVERAVPRDELLDAALALARTLSERSPFAMGVVKQLATETRDIPLAQGLRAEAQAFMRTLGSEDGAEGVMAFLEKRKPQFTGK
;
A
#
# COMPACT_ATOMS: atom_id res chain seq x y z
N MET A 1 20.57 14.95 7.92
CA MET A 1 19.35 15.31 7.17
C MET A 1 18.17 15.12 8.11
N ALA A 2 17.06 15.85 7.91
CA ALA A 2 15.87 15.65 8.74
C ALA A 2 15.22 14.31 8.35
N GLU A 3 14.73 13.57 9.35
CA GLU A 3 13.97 12.34 9.18
C GLU A 3 12.59 12.68 8.60
N LEU A 4 12.24 12.03 7.48
CA LEU A 4 11.02 12.26 6.70
C LEU A 4 9.96 11.17 6.92
N VAL A 5 10.33 10.08 7.60
CA VAL A 5 9.43 8.98 7.97
C VAL A 5 9.46 8.79 9.48
N LYS A 6 8.30 8.89 10.14
CA LYS A 6 8.18 8.68 11.59
C LYS A 6 7.38 7.42 11.87
N VAL A 7 7.84 6.61 12.82
CA VAL A 7 7.15 5.37 13.21
C VAL A 7 6.71 5.45 14.66
N GLU A 8 5.43 5.18 14.91
CA GLU A 8 4.84 5.03 16.25
C GLU A 8 4.23 3.62 16.37
N GLU A 9 4.48 2.93 17.47
CA GLU A 9 3.95 1.58 17.71
C GLU A 9 2.75 1.63 18.67
N ASP A 10 1.60 1.15 18.21
CA ASP A 10 0.36 0.96 18.98
C ASP A 10 0.11 -0.55 19.12
N GLY A 11 0.70 -1.14 20.16
CA GLY A 11 0.70 -2.59 20.34
C GLY A 11 1.39 -3.29 19.17
N ALA A 12 0.67 -4.14 18.45
CA ALA A 12 1.20 -4.87 17.29
C ALA A 12 1.02 -4.11 15.95
N VAL A 13 0.53 -2.87 15.99
CA VAL A 13 0.31 -2.03 14.82
C VAL A 13 1.37 -0.93 14.77
N ALA A 14 2.10 -0.84 13.66
CA ALA A 14 3.01 0.27 13.41
C ALA A 14 2.33 1.36 12.58
N ILE A 15 2.35 2.60 13.06
CA ILE A 15 1.83 3.78 12.38
C ILE A 15 3.02 4.51 11.74
N VAL A 16 3.12 4.42 10.43
CA VAL A 16 4.19 5.05 9.64
C VAL A 16 3.65 6.35 9.03
N THR A 17 4.21 7.46 9.48
CA THR A 17 3.83 8.81 9.05
C THR A 17 4.86 9.37 8.08
N LEU A 18 4.44 9.66 6.86
CA LEU A 18 5.23 10.35 5.84
C LEU A 18 5.17 11.86 6.10
N ASP A 19 6.28 12.49 6.43
CA ASP A 19 6.39 13.89 6.86
C ASP A 19 7.41 14.65 6.02
N HIS A 20 7.00 15.02 4.81
CA HIS A 20 7.81 15.87 3.91
C HIS A 20 7.01 17.12 3.57
N PRO A 21 7.02 18.15 4.44
CA PRO A 21 6.21 19.33 4.26
C PRO A 21 6.56 20.06 2.94
N PRO A 22 5.59 20.72 2.31
CA PRO A 22 4.24 21.00 2.82
C PRO A 22 3.16 19.98 2.44
N VAL A 23 3.47 19.01 1.58
CA VAL A 23 2.47 18.14 0.92
C VAL A 23 2.91 16.67 0.78
N ASN A 24 3.93 16.27 1.55
CA ASN A 24 4.49 14.93 1.61
C ASN A 24 4.95 14.41 0.24
N ALA A 25 5.67 15.24 -0.53
CA ALA A 25 6.15 14.85 -1.86
C ALA A 25 7.12 13.65 -1.76
N LEU A 26 7.03 12.70 -2.68
CA LEU A 26 7.92 11.53 -2.72
C LEU A 26 9.25 11.91 -3.37
N SER A 27 10.18 12.38 -2.55
CA SER A 27 11.59 12.47 -2.89
C SER A 27 12.26 11.09 -2.83
N THR A 28 13.43 10.97 -3.43
CA THR A 28 14.25 9.76 -3.35
C THR A 28 14.58 9.43 -1.89
N GLN A 29 14.97 10.44 -1.08
CA GLN A 29 15.28 10.26 0.34
C GLN A 29 14.09 9.68 1.12
N LEU A 30 12.88 10.23 0.95
CA LEU A 30 11.71 9.75 1.67
C LEU A 30 11.36 8.30 1.30
N LEU A 31 11.50 7.92 0.03
CA LEU A 31 11.26 6.55 -0.41
C LEU A 31 12.31 5.57 0.14
N GLU A 32 13.57 5.97 0.21
CA GLU A 32 14.64 5.16 0.82
C GLU A 32 14.41 4.95 2.32
N GLU A 33 14.02 6.00 3.04
CA GLU A 33 13.66 5.92 4.47
C GLU A 33 12.42 5.03 4.68
N LEU A 34 11.39 5.19 3.85
CA LEU A 34 10.17 4.37 3.92
C LEU A 34 10.44 2.90 3.60
N GLU A 35 11.30 2.62 2.60
CA GLU A 35 11.75 1.28 2.28
C GLU A 35 12.49 0.65 3.46
N ALA A 36 13.42 1.37 4.07
CA ALA A 36 14.17 0.89 5.23
C ALA A 36 13.27 0.59 6.44
N GLU A 37 12.34 1.48 6.76
CA GLU A 37 11.39 1.28 7.86
C GLU A 37 10.42 0.13 7.58
N TYR A 38 9.88 0.01 6.36
CA TYR A 38 9.06 -1.13 5.99
C TYR A 38 9.83 -2.45 6.16
N ASP A 39 11.07 -2.51 5.68
CA ASP A 39 11.94 -3.68 5.79
C ASP A 39 12.27 -4.06 7.23
N ARG A 40 12.39 -3.08 8.13
CA ARG A 40 12.58 -3.30 9.57
C ARG A 40 11.31 -3.85 10.20
N LEU A 41 10.17 -3.24 9.90
CA LEU A 41 8.87 -3.61 10.44
C LEU A 41 8.42 -4.99 9.99
N ASP A 42 8.57 -5.34 8.70
CA ASP A 42 8.14 -6.64 8.17
C ASP A 42 8.93 -7.81 8.77
N ARG A 43 10.18 -7.57 9.15
CA ARG A 43 11.05 -8.55 9.82
C ARG A 43 10.81 -8.63 11.33
N SER A 44 10.15 -7.64 11.94
CA SER A 44 9.84 -7.64 13.37
C SER A 44 8.72 -8.63 13.66
N ASP A 45 8.87 -9.46 14.69
CA ASP A 45 7.79 -10.33 15.19
C ASP A 45 6.76 -9.55 16.05
N GLU A 46 7.11 -8.31 16.45
CA GLU A 46 6.25 -7.42 17.23
C GLU A 46 5.26 -6.66 16.33
N THR A 47 5.67 -6.34 15.10
CA THR A 47 4.79 -5.68 14.12
C THR A 47 3.99 -6.72 13.34
N ARG A 48 2.66 -6.61 13.40
CA ARG A 48 1.73 -7.52 12.71
C ARG A 48 0.78 -6.83 11.74
N ALA A 49 0.74 -5.50 11.73
CA ALA A 49 0.09 -4.69 10.71
C ALA A 49 0.74 -3.30 10.67
N ILE A 50 0.69 -2.66 9.50
CA ILE A 50 1.24 -1.33 9.29
C ILE A 50 0.13 -0.40 8.78
N VAL A 51 0.09 0.83 9.29
CA VAL A 51 -0.76 1.90 8.76
C VAL A 51 0.13 2.99 8.19
N PHE A 52 0.00 3.29 6.90
CA PHE A 52 0.62 4.43 6.26
C PHE A 52 -0.30 5.65 6.33
N ARG A 53 0.22 6.81 6.74
CA ARG A 53 -0.49 8.10 6.74
C ARG A 53 0.43 9.25 6.35
N GLY A 54 -0.13 10.33 5.80
CA GLY A 54 0.60 11.60 5.63
C GLY A 54 0.60 12.42 6.92
N ALA A 55 1.64 13.23 7.13
CA ALA A 55 1.66 14.28 8.13
C ALA A 55 0.86 15.52 7.67
N GLY A 56 0.39 16.31 8.64
CA GLY A 56 -0.44 17.49 8.38
C GLY A 56 -1.87 17.15 7.94
N GLU A 57 -2.57 18.14 7.39
CA GLU A 57 -3.98 18.03 6.99
C GLU A 57 -4.20 18.14 5.47
N LYS A 58 -3.15 18.50 4.72
CA LYS A 58 -3.24 18.84 3.30
C LYS A 58 -3.21 17.63 2.39
N ALA A 59 -2.41 16.62 2.73
CA ALA A 59 -2.13 15.52 1.83
C ALA A 59 -1.72 14.27 2.58
N PHE A 60 -2.22 13.13 2.12
CA PHE A 60 -1.52 11.86 2.28
C PHE A 60 -0.14 11.98 1.60
N VAL A 61 -0.13 12.18 0.27
CA VAL A 61 1.04 12.41 -0.58
C VAL A 61 0.55 13.09 -1.87
N ALA A 62 1.07 14.29 -2.19
CA ALA A 62 0.62 15.04 -3.37
C ALA A 62 1.35 14.71 -4.68
N GLY A 63 2.28 13.74 -4.68
CA GLY A 63 2.98 13.27 -5.88
C GLY A 63 4.47 13.06 -5.64
N ALA A 64 5.19 12.82 -6.74
CA ALA A 64 6.65 12.81 -6.74
C ALA A 64 7.22 14.21 -6.49
N ASP A 65 8.42 14.29 -5.94
CA ASP A 65 9.16 15.55 -5.87
C ASP A 65 9.65 15.96 -7.27
N ILE A 66 8.91 16.89 -7.87
CA ILE A 66 9.20 17.40 -9.23
C ILE A 66 10.56 18.12 -9.32
N SER A 67 11.16 18.53 -8.19
CA SER A 67 12.47 19.18 -8.20
C SER A 67 13.59 18.22 -8.61
N GLU A 68 13.38 16.90 -8.50
CA GLU A 68 14.34 15.86 -8.91
C GLU A 68 14.31 15.58 -10.42
N PHE A 69 13.27 16.00 -11.14
CA PHE A 69 13.04 15.61 -12.54
C PHE A 69 14.08 16.13 -13.53
N PRO A 70 14.60 17.38 -13.42
CA PRO A 70 15.65 17.86 -14.31
C PRO A 70 16.90 16.97 -14.28
N SER A 71 17.32 16.52 -13.10
CA SER A 71 18.48 15.64 -12.92
C SER A 71 18.25 14.25 -13.54
N LEU A 72 17.04 13.71 -13.44
CA LEU A 72 16.68 12.43 -14.05
C LEU A 72 16.67 12.48 -15.58
N ARG A 73 16.19 13.59 -16.17
CA ARG A 73 16.17 13.78 -17.63
C ARG A 73 17.56 13.71 -18.23
N ASP A 74 18.56 14.29 -17.57
CA ASP A 74 19.93 14.34 -18.09
C ASP A 74 20.61 12.95 -18.01
N ALA A 75 20.05 12.01 -17.25
CA ALA A 75 20.52 10.63 -17.06
C ALA A 75 19.70 9.57 -17.84
N ALA A 76 18.86 9.97 -18.81
CA ALA A 76 17.70 9.24 -19.37
C ALA A 76 17.86 7.74 -19.73
N VAL A 77 19.06 7.21 -19.97
CA VAL A 77 19.26 5.77 -20.24
C VAL A 77 19.60 4.97 -18.96
N GLU A 78 20.29 5.56 -17.99
CA GLU A 78 20.55 4.96 -16.67
C GLU A 78 19.41 5.23 -15.67
N ALA A 79 18.56 6.23 -15.95
CA ALA A 79 17.49 6.69 -15.06
C ALA A 79 16.26 5.76 -14.99
N ALA A 80 16.12 4.76 -15.87
CA ALA A 80 15.00 3.82 -15.81
C ALA A 80 14.98 3.01 -14.49
N GLU A 81 16.14 2.84 -13.86
CA GLU A 81 16.31 2.13 -12.58
C GLU A 81 16.48 3.07 -11.37
N SER A 82 16.24 4.38 -11.54
CA SER A 82 16.38 5.38 -10.48
C SER A 82 15.17 6.32 -10.36
N GLY A 83 15.17 7.15 -9.32
CA GLY A 83 14.11 8.12 -9.04
C GLY A 83 12.85 7.53 -8.37
N SER A 84 11.90 8.42 -8.08
CA SER A 84 10.73 8.10 -7.26
C SER A 84 9.82 7.04 -7.85
N ALA A 85 9.63 7.03 -9.17
CA ALA A 85 8.86 6.00 -9.88
C ALA A 85 9.42 4.59 -9.60
N ARG A 86 10.73 4.40 -9.74
CA ARG A 86 11.36 3.11 -9.46
C ARG A 86 11.33 2.78 -7.97
N GLY A 87 11.53 3.77 -7.10
CA GLY A 87 11.43 3.61 -5.64
C GLY A 87 10.06 3.07 -5.22
N ILE A 88 8.96 3.65 -5.74
CA ILE A 88 7.60 3.16 -5.48
C ILE A 88 7.44 1.72 -5.95
N GLN A 89 7.92 1.38 -7.16
CA GLN A 89 7.82 0.01 -7.66
C GLN A 89 8.60 -1.01 -6.83
N LYS A 90 9.81 -0.65 -6.36
CA LYS A 90 10.63 -1.50 -5.48
C LYS A 90 9.94 -1.73 -4.14
N LEU A 91 9.48 -0.66 -3.50
CA LEU A 91 8.73 -0.75 -2.25
C LEU A 91 7.46 -1.59 -2.43
N ALA A 92 6.71 -1.38 -3.52
CA ALA A 92 5.53 -2.16 -3.81
C ALA A 92 5.83 -3.66 -3.96
N ALA A 93 6.90 -4.03 -4.67
CA ALA A 93 7.29 -5.43 -4.80
C ALA A 93 7.69 -6.06 -3.44
N ARG A 94 8.32 -5.29 -2.55
CA ARG A 94 8.61 -5.71 -1.17
C ARG A 94 7.33 -5.88 -0.35
N MET A 95 6.35 -4.98 -0.50
CA MET A 95 5.05 -5.06 0.16
C MET A 95 4.24 -6.27 -0.33
N ASP A 96 4.24 -6.53 -1.64
CA ASP A 96 3.55 -7.66 -2.26
C ASP A 96 4.14 -9.01 -1.78
N ALA A 97 5.45 -9.07 -1.51
CA ALA A 97 6.17 -10.26 -1.04
C ALA A 97 6.25 -10.39 0.49
N GLY A 98 5.94 -9.33 1.24
CA GLY A 98 6.06 -9.30 2.69
C GLY A 98 4.90 -9.96 3.42
N ARG A 99 5.13 -10.28 4.70
CA ARG A 99 4.12 -10.94 5.56
C ARG A 99 3.17 -9.96 6.23
N THR A 100 3.59 -8.71 6.37
CA THR A 100 2.89 -7.71 7.15
C THR A 100 1.91 -6.93 6.26
N PRO A 101 0.62 -6.90 6.58
CA PRO A 101 -0.34 -6.13 5.80
C PRO A 101 -0.18 -4.62 6.03
N VAL A 102 -0.36 -3.85 4.97
CA VAL A 102 -0.21 -2.40 4.93
C VAL A 102 -1.55 -1.75 4.58
N VAL A 103 -2.05 -0.89 5.47
CA VAL A 103 -3.28 -0.12 5.29
C VAL A 103 -2.92 1.35 5.04
N ALA A 104 -3.36 1.91 3.91
CA ALA A 104 -3.24 3.34 3.64
C ALA A 104 -4.43 4.12 4.23
N ALA A 105 -4.15 5.10 5.09
CA ALA A 105 -5.10 6.06 5.63
C ALA A 105 -5.00 7.39 4.86
N ILE A 106 -5.88 7.57 3.87
CA ILE A 106 -5.77 8.60 2.84
C ILE A 106 -6.63 9.82 3.18
N HIS A 107 -6.02 10.97 3.45
CA HIS A 107 -6.71 12.25 3.62
C HIS A 107 -6.16 13.30 2.63
N GLY A 108 -6.91 14.38 2.42
CA GLY A 108 -6.46 15.49 1.58
C GLY A 108 -6.08 15.02 0.17
N TYR A 109 -4.96 15.51 -0.37
CA TYR A 109 -4.44 15.08 -1.66
C TYR A 109 -3.72 13.72 -1.61
N CYS A 110 -4.07 12.84 -2.55
CA CYS A 110 -3.41 11.58 -2.86
C CYS A 110 -3.26 11.49 -4.38
N LEU A 111 -2.20 12.11 -4.90
CA LEU A 111 -2.07 12.39 -6.33
C LEU A 111 -0.79 11.80 -6.91
N GLY A 112 -0.86 11.36 -8.16
CA GLY A 112 0.27 10.84 -8.92
C GLY A 112 1.00 9.73 -8.17
N GLY A 113 2.30 9.90 -7.96
CA GLY A 113 3.12 9.01 -7.11
C GLY A 113 2.52 8.68 -5.74
N GLY A 114 1.76 9.59 -5.13
CA GLY A 114 1.04 9.32 -3.88
C GLY A 114 -0.09 8.32 -4.02
N LEU A 115 -0.86 8.40 -5.12
CA LEU A 115 -1.86 7.38 -5.44
C LEU A 115 -1.18 6.07 -5.86
N GLU A 116 -0.04 6.13 -6.56
CA GLU A 116 0.73 4.94 -6.92
C GLU A 116 1.24 4.19 -5.68
N LEU A 117 1.70 4.91 -4.64
CA LEU A 117 2.04 4.33 -3.34
C LEU A 117 0.82 3.77 -2.62
N ALA A 118 -0.30 4.50 -2.59
CA ALA A 118 -1.53 4.02 -1.95
C ALA A 118 -2.10 2.75 -2.62
N MET A 119 -2.03 2.65 -3.95
CA MET A 119 -2.42 1.46 -4.70
C MET A 119 -1.46 0.27 -4.51
N ALA A 120 -0.24 0.52 -4.03
CA ALA A 120 0.69 -0.53 -3.66
C ALA A 120 0.45 -1.09 -2.25
N CYS A 121 -0.28 -0.38 -1.39
CA CYS A 121 -0.71 -0.91 -0.10
C CYS A 121 -1.76 -2.01 -0.28
N ASP A 122 -1.94 -2.88 0.72
CA ASP A 122 -2.91 -3.99 0.62
C ASP A 122 -4.35 -3.47 0.66
N VAL A 123 -4.62 -2.53 1.58
CA VAL A 123 -5.96 -1.93 1.77
C VAL A 123 -5.85 -0.41 1.83
N ARG A 124 -6.84 0.28 1.25
CA ARG A 124 -6.97 1.73 1.26
C ARG A 124 -8.27 2.12 1.94
N ILE A 125 -8.17 3.01 2.92
CA ILE A 125 -9.29 3.72 3.53
C ILE A 125 -9.07 5.19 3.25
N ALA A 126 -10.10 5.88 2.71
CA ALA A 126 -10.01 7.29 2.41
C ALA A 126 -11.00 8.11 3.24
N ALA A 127 -10.62 9.35 3.55
CA ALA A 127 -11.59 10.37 3.92
C ALA A 127 -12.52 10.61 2.71
N GLU A 128 -13.82 10.76 2.94
CA GLU A 128 -14.82 11.00 1.89
C GLU A 128 -14.46 12.21 1.00
N ASP A 129 -13.81 13.22 1.59
CA ASP A 129 -13.42 14.47 0.96
C ASP A 129 -12.00 14.45 0.34
N ALA A 130 -11.26 13.35 0.49
CA ALA A 130 -9.93 13.18 -0.11
C ALA A 130 -10.00 13.32 -1.63
N GLN A 131 -8.90 13.74 -2.26
CA GLN A 131 -8.78 13.94 -3.70
C GLN A 131 -7.76 12.96 -4.26
N LEU A 132 -8.23 11.97 -5.04
CA LEU A 132 -7.42 10.88 -5.58
C LEU A 132 -7.34 10.97 -7.11
N GLY A 133 -6.14 10.93 -7.69
CA GLY A 133 -5.99 11.00 -9.15
C GLY A 133 -4.56 10.85 -9.66
N GLN A 134 -4.40 10.85 -10.98
CA GLN A 134 -3.13 10.72 -11.71
C GLN A 134 -2.91 11.95 -12.62
N PRO A 135 -2.47 13.10 -12.07
CA PRO A 135 -2.39 14.37 -12.79
C PRO A 135 -1.15 14.51 -13.69
N GLU A 136 -0.30 13.50 -13.85
CA GLU A 136 0.97 13.52 -14.58
C GLU A 136 0.82 14.05 -16.01
N ILE A 137 -0.31 13.78 -16.66
CA ILE A 137 -0.61 14.27 -18.01
C ILE A 137 -0.59 15.80 -18.11
N LYS A 138 -0.94 16.50 -17.02
CA LYS A 138 -0.90 17.98 -16.93
C LYS A 138 0.53 18.53 -16.98
N LEU A 139 1.52 17.68 -16.71
CA LEU A 139 2.95 17.99 -16.83
C LEU A 139 3.56 17.47 -18.15
N GLY A 140 2.76 16.87 -19.03
CA GLY A 140 3.24 16.17 -20.23
C GLY A 140 3.95 14.85 -19.93
N LEU A 141 3.66 14.25 -18.77
CA LEU A 141 4.25 12.99 -18.30
C LEU A 141 3.17 11.92 -18.16
N ILE A 142 3.60 10.71 -17.78
CA ILE A 142 2.70 9.59 -17.45
C ILE A 142 3.00 9.10 -16.03
N PRO A 143 2.07 8.40 -15.37
CA PRO A 143 2.37 7.71 -14.11
C PRO A 143 3.49 6.68 -14.29
N GLY A 144 4.47 6.70 -13.38
CA GLY A 144 5.69 5.89 -13.46
C GLY A 144 5.85 4.88 -12.33
N GLY A 145 5.27 5.10 -11.15
CA GLY A 145 5.30 4.19 -9.99
C GLY A 145 4.35 3.00 -10.08
N GLY A 146 3.55 2.90 -11.13
CA GLY A 146 2.66 1.78 -11.43
C GLY A 146 1.20 2.18 -11.68
N GLY A 147 0.89 3.47 -11.77
CA GLY A 147 -0.46 4.00 -11.98
C GLY A 147 -1.09 3.55 -13.28
N THR A 148 -0.30 3.37 -14.34
CA THR A 148 -0.78 2.80 -15.61
C THR A 148 -1.13 1.32 -15.52
N GLN A 149 -0.65 0.61 -14.48
CA GLN A 149 -0.78 -0.84 -14.32
C GLN A 149 -1.78 -1.23 -13.21
N ARG A 150 -1.66 -0.64 -12.03
CA ARG A 150 -2.48 -0.94 -10.85
C ARG A 150 -3.88 -0.35 -10.96
N LEU A 151 -3.99 0.90 -11.40
CA LEU A 151 -5.27 1.60 -11.51
C LEU A 151 -6.32 0.84 -12.36
N PRO A 152 -6.03 0.40 -13.61
CA PRO A 152 -7.02 -0.33 -14.40
C PRO A 152 -7.39 -1.70 -13.81
N ARG A 153 -6.54 -2.28 -12.96
CA ARG A 153 -6.85 -3.54 -12.25
C ARG A 153 -7.78 -3.33 -11.06
N LEU A 154 -7.77 -2.13 -10.46
CA LEU A 154 -8.64 -1.77 -9.35
C LEU A 154 -10.01 -1.26 -9.83
N ILE A 155 -10.03 -0.32 -10.77
CA ILE A 155 -11.25 0.39 -11.18
C ILE A 155 -11.73 0.10 -12.61
N GLY A 156 -11.07 -0.83 -13.30
CA GLY A 156 -11.34 -1.13 -14.69
C GLY A 156 -10.73 -0.13 -15.68
N HIS A 157 -10.56 -0.58 -16.91
CA HIS A 157 -9.80 0.14 -17.94
C HIS A 157 -10.35 1.52 -18.28
N GLY A 158 -11.67 1.66 -18.45
CA GLY A 158 -12.29 2.93 -18.86
C GLY A 158 -12.14 4.05 -17.82
N ARG A 159 -12.37 3.75 -16.54
CA ARG A 159 -12.20 4.71 -15.44
C ARG A 159 -10.73 5.07 -15.24
N ALA A 160 -9.83 4.10 -15.37
CA ALA A 160 -8.40 4.35 -15.31
C ALA A 160 -7.92 5.27 -16.45
N LEU A 161 -8.42 5.09 -17.67
CA LEU A 161 -8.14 6.00 -18.78
C LEU A 161 -8.69 7.41 -18.52
N LEU A 162 -9.92 7.52 -17.98
CA LEU A 162 -10.50 8.80 -17.63
C LEU A 162 -9.58 9.58 -16.67
N LEU A 163 -9.14 8.96 -15.57
CA LEU A 163 -8.25 9.61 -14.60
C LEU A 163 -6.88 9.96 -15.21
N ASN A 164 -6.26 9.03 -15.94
CA ASN A 164 -4.93 9.24 -16.52
C ASN A 164 -4.91 10.28 -17.66
N LEU A 165 -5.97 10.37 -18.46
CA LEU A 165 -6.03 11.27 -19.62
C LEU A 165 -6.55 12.67 -19.27
N SER A 166 -7.48 12.79 -18.31
CA SER A 166 -7.93 14.10 -17.81
C SER A 166 -6.96 14.71 -16.81
N GLY A 167 -6.32 13.86 -15.99
CA GLY A 167 -5.55 14.30 -14.83
C GLY A 167 -6.39 14.92 -13.73
N ASP A 168 -7.72 14.78 -13.78
CA ASP A 168 -8.63 15.32 -12.76
C ASP A 168 -8.83 14.31 -11.62
N PRO A 169 -8.81 14.76 -10.36
CA PRO A 169 -9.03 13.87 -9.22
C PRO A 169 -10.52 13.57 -9.03
N ILE A 170 -10.78 12.49 -8.31
CA ILE A 170 -12.10 12.13 -7.77
C ILE A 170 -12.10 12.22 -6.25
N SER A 171 -13.28 12.38 -5.66
CA SER A 171 -13.43 12.35 -4.20
C SER A 171 -13.18 10.96 -3.63
N GLY A 172 -12.88 10.86 -2.33
CA GLY A 172 -12.79 9.58 -1.61
C GLY A 172 -14.08 8.79 -1.66
N ALA A 173 -15.24 9.46 -1.57
CA ALA A 173 -16.54 8.81 -1.76
C ALA A 173 -16.69 8.20 -3.17
N GLN A 174 -16.33 8.95 -4.22
CA GLN A 174 -16.38 8.43 -5.59
C GLN A 174 -15.36 7.30 -5.82
N ALA A 175 -14.19 7.39 -5.20
CA ALA A 175 -13.16 6.36 -5.22
C ALA A 175 -13.66 5.04 -4.61
N TYR A 176 -14.46 5.11 -3.54
CA TYR A 176 -15.11 3.94 -2.94
C TYR A 176 -16.13 3.33 -3.90
N GLU A 177 -17.01 4.13 -4.49
CA GLU A 177 -17.99 3.67 -5.50
C GLU A 177 -17.33 3.00 -6.72
N TRP A 178 -16.11 3.42 -7.05
CA TRP A 178 -15.36 2.88 -8.19
C TRP A 178 -14.52 1.64 -7.86
N GLY A 179 -14.35 1.31 -6.56
CA GLY A 179 -13.49 0.22 -6.10
C GLY A 179 -12.00 0.59 -6.04
N LEU A 180 -11.65 1.89 -6.03
CA LEU A 180 -10.26 2.34 -5.85
C LEU A 180 -9.82 2.22 -4.38
N VAL A 181 -10.76 2.41 -3.45
CA VAL A 181 -10.55 2.27 -2.01
C VAL A 181 -11.61 1.34 -1.43
N GLU A 182 -11.26 0.59 -0.39
CA GLU A 182 -12.15 -0.39 0.23
C GLU A 182 -13.17 0.25 1.17
N ARG A 183 -12.89 1.46 1.67
CA ARG A 183 -13.79 2.26 2.51
C ARG A 183 -13.59 3.76 2.29
N ALA A 184 -14.69 4.51 2.32
CA ALA A 184 -14.67 5.95 2.52
C ALA A 184 -15.38 6.27 3.84
N VAL A 185 -14.79 7.14 4.66
CA VAL A 185 -15.31 7.52 5.99
C VAL A 185 -15.17 9.04 6.21
N PRO A 186 -15.90 9.64 7.16
CA PRO A 186 -15.64 11.01 7.57
C PRO A 186 -14.16 11.24 7.91
N ARG A 187 -13.63 12.42 7.59
CA ARG A 187 -12.20 12.72 7.72
C ARG A 187 -11.68 12.52 9.14
N ASP A 188 -12.46 12.92 10.14
CA ASP A 188 -12.17 12.81 11.56
C ASP A 188 -12.19 11.35 12.07
N GLU A 189 -12.84 10.44 11.34
CA GLU A 189 -12.89 9.00 11.66
C GLU A 189 -11.81 8.19 10.92
N LEU A 190 -11.07 8.79 9.99
CA LEU A 190 -10.16 8.08 9.08
C LEU A 190 -9.10 7.25 9.80
N LEU A 191 -8.38 7.86 10.74
CA LEU A 191 -7.28 7.17 11.43
C LEU A 191 -7.81 6.02 12.29
N ASP A 192 -8.92 6.26 13.00
CA ASP A 192 -9.56 5.24 13.83
C ASP A 192 -10.06 4.07 12.98
N ALA A 193 -10.65 4.34 11.81
CA ALA A 193 -11.07 3.29 10.87
C ALA A 193 -9.89 2.45 10.35
N ALA A 194 -8.76 3.09 10.04
CA ALA A 194 -7.53 2.41 9.61
C ALA A 194 -6.92 1.57 10.73
N LEU A 195 -6.82 2.12 11.94
CA LEU A 195 -6.31 1.41 13.12
C LEU A 195 -7.21 0.25 13.51
N ALA A 196 -8.54 0.39 13.44
CA ALA A 196 -9.46 -0.70 13.73
C ALA A 196 -9.27 -1.88 12.77
N LEU A 197 -9.06 -1.61 11.48
CA LEU A 197 -8.73 -2.65 10.51
C LEU A 197 -7.35 -3.25 10.79
N ALA A 198 -6.33 -2.43 11.00
CA ALA A 198 -4.97 -2.91 11.27
C ALA A 198 -4.90 -3.77 12.54
N ARG A 199 -5.60 -3.39 13.62
CA ARG A 199 -5.74 -4.21 14.84
C ARG A 199 -6.40 -5.55 14.53
N THR A 200 -7.47 -5.57 13.73
CA THR A 200 -8.10 -6.82 13.28
C THR A 200 -7.13 -7.72 12.51
N LEU A 201 -6.32 -7.14 11.62
CA LEU A 201 -5.32 -7.87 10.85
C LEU A 201 -4.18 -8.39 11.74
N SER A 202 -3.77 -7.62 12.74
CA SER A 202 -2.70 -7.98 13.69
C SER A 202 -2.99 -9.25 14.51
N GLU A 203 -4.27 -9.60 14.65
CA GLU A 203 -4.72 -10.83 15.32
C GLU A 203 -4.70 -12.08 14.43
N ARG A 204 -4.40 -11.94 13.13
CA ARG A 204 -4.37 -13.06 12.17
C ARG A 204 -2.96 -13.66 12.11
N SER A 205 -2.87 -14.86 11.53
CA SER A 205 -1.58 -15.54 11.31
C SER A 205 -0.70 -14.72 10.36
N PRO A 206 0.49 -14.26 10.80
CA PRO A 206 1.44 -13.58 9.92
C PRO A 206 1.84 -14.46 8.73
N PHE A 207 2.01 -15.78 8.97
CA PHE A 207 2.35 -16.72 7.91
C PHE A 207 1.26 -16.81 6.84
N ALA A 208 0.01 -17.01 7.25
CA ALA A 208 -1.11 -17.10 6.33
C ALA A 208 -1.36 -15.78 5.58
N MET A 209 -1.21 -14.63 6.25
CA MET A 209 -1.32 -13.31 5.61
C MET A 209 -0.28 -13.14 4.49
N GLY A 210 1.00 -13.43 4.77
CA GLY A 210 2.05 -13.37 3.76
C GLY A 210 1.77 -14.29 2.57
N VAL A 211 1.34 -15.53 2.83
CA VAL A 211 0.99 -16.48 1.77
C VAL A 211 -0.17 -15.96 0.90
N VAL A 212 -1.22 -15.40 1.50
CA VAL A 212 -2.36 -14.85 0.76
C VAL A 212 -1.94 -13.65 -0.08
N LYS A 213 -1.14 -12.73 0.48
CA LYS A 213 -0.63 -11.55 -0.24
C LYS A 213 0.20 -11.93 -1.46
N GLN A 214 1.16 -12.83 -1.26
CA GLN A 214 2.02 -13.33 -2.34
C GLN A 214 1.19 -14.01 -3.45
N LEU A 215 0.25 -14.88 -3.05
CA LEU A 215 -0.60 -15.60 -4.00
C LEU A 215 -1.50 -14.64 -4.80
N ALA A 216 -2.10 -13.65 -4.14
CA ALA A 216 -2.94 -12.63 -4.78
C ALA A 216 -2.17 -11.85 -5.85
N THR A 217 -0.88 -11.60 -5.64
CA THR A 217 -0.02 -10.90 -6.62
C THR A 217 0.43 -11.83 -7.76
N GLU A 218 0.97 -12.99 -7.43
CA GLU A 218 1.56 -13.92 -8.41
C GLU A 218 0.51 -14.52 -9.36
N THR A 219 -0.72 -14.70 -8.89
CA THR A 219 -1.79 -15.37 -9.64
C THR A 219 -2.75 -14.42 -10.35
N ARG A 220 -2.61 -13.10 -10.14
CA ARG A 220 -3.55 -12.10 -10.66
C ARG A 220 -3.68 -12.11 -12.18
N ASP A 221 -2.56 -12.30 -12.86
CA ASP A 221 -2.43 -12.10 -14.31
C ASP A 221 -2.20 -13.44 -15.07
N ILE A 222 -2.45 -14.59 -14.42
CA ILE A 222 -2.33 -15.93 -15.03
C ILE A 222 -3.71 -16.59 -15.25
N PRO A 223 -3.83 -17.63 -16.09
CA PRO A 223 -5.09 -18.34 -16.28
C PRO A 223 -5.63 -18.92 -14.96
N LEU A 224 -6.95 -18.83 -14.76
CA LEU A 224 -7.63 -19.30 -13.54
C LEU A 224 -7.21 -20.72 -13.12
N ALA A 225 -7.11 -21.64 -14.07
CA ALA A 225 -6.71 -23.03 -13.79
C ALA A 225 -5.28 -23.15 -13.25
N GLN A 226 -4.37 -22.22 -13.55
CA GLN A 226 -3.04 -22.17 -12.95
C GLN A 226 -3.10 -21.55 -11.55
N GLY A 227 -3.86 -20.47 -11.38
CA GLY A 227 -4.11 -19.85 -10.07
C GLY A 227 -4.69 -20.83 -9.05
N LEU A 228 -5.72 -21.60 -9.42
CA LEU A 228 -6.33 -22.61 -8.54
C LEU A 228 -5.36 -23.72 -8.11
N ARG A 229 -4.38 -24.08 -8.96
CA ARG A 229 -3.35 -25.06 -8.59
C ARG A 229 -2.35 -24.47 -7.60
N ALA A 230 -1.94 -23.22 -7.82
CA ALA A 230 -1.07 -22.50 -6.89
C ALA A 230 -1.77 -22.30 -5.52
N GLU A 231 -3.07 -21.97 -5.53
CA GLU A 231 -3.90 -21.86 -4.33
C GLU A 231 -3.94 -23.16 -3.53
N ALA A 232 -4.22 -24.29 -4.18
CA ALA A 232 -4.26 -25.58 -3.51
C ALA A 232 -2.91 -25.93 -2.83
N GLN A 233 -1.79 -25.62 -3.47
CA GLN A 233 -0.46 -25.81 -2.88
C GLN A 233 -0.23 -24.85 -1.70
N ALA A 234 -0.56 -23.56 -1.87
CA ALA A 234 -0.45 -22.56 -0.82
C ALA A 234 -1.27 -22.92 0.42
N PHE A 235 -2.50 -23.40 0.22
CA PHE A 235 -3.37 -23.88 1.29
C PHE A 235 -2.71 -25.01 2.08
N MET A 236 -2.17 -26.04 1.40
CA MET A 236 -1.49 -27.15 2.07
C MET A 236 -0.25 -26.69 2.84
N ARG A 237 0.49 -25.68 2.34
CA ARG A 237 1.60 -25.07 3.10
C ARG A 237 1.11 -24.40 4.38
N THR A 238 0.01 -23.64 4.32
CA THR A 238 -0.55 -23.00 5.53
C THR A 238 -1.12 -24.02 6.51
N LEU A 239 -1.76 -25.10 6.03
CA LEU A 239 -2.27 -26.16 6.88
C LEU A 239 -1.15 -26.92 7.60
N GLY A 240 0.01 -27.06 6.96
CA GLY A 240 1.20 -27.70 7.53
C GLY A 240 2.08 -26.78 8.40
N SER A 241 1.73 -25.51 8.55
CA SER A 241 2.49 -24.54 9.35
C SER A 241 2.12 -24.63 10.84
N GLU A 242 2.95 -24.07 11.71
CA GLU A 242 2.65 -24.00 13.16
C GLU A 242 1.36 -23.20 13.41
N ASP A 243 1.22 -22.05 12.74
CA ASP A 243 0.02 -21.21 12.80
C ASP A 243 -1.23 -21.94 12.29
N GLY A 244 -1.11 -22.73 11.21
CA GLY A 244 -2.22 -23.52 10.68
C GLY A 244 -2.71 -24.56 11.67
N ALA A 245 -1.78 -25.30 12.27
CA ALA A 245 -2.10 -26.29 13.30
C ALA A 245 -2.75 -25.64 14.53
N GLU A 246 -2.18 -24.54 15.02
CA GLU A 246 -2.71 -23.78 16.15
C GLU A 246 -4.11 -23.20 15.85
N GLY A 247 -4.33 -22.64 14.67
CA GLY A 247 -5.62 -22.09 14.26
C GLY A 247 -6.73 -23.15 14.25
N VAL A 248 -6.44 -24.33 13.69
CA VAL A 248 -7.39 -25.46 13.66
C VAL A 248 -7.67 -25.96 15.08
N MET A 249 -6.64 -26.16 15.89
CA MET A 249 -6.81 -26.64 17.28
C MET A 249 -7.58 -25.64 18.14
N ALA A 250 -7.24 -24.35 18.07
CA ALA A 250 -7.91 -23.30 18.81
C ALA A 250 -9.42 -23.22 18.46
N PHE A 251 -9.76 -23.40 17.17
CA PHE A 251 -11.14 -23.44 16.73
C PHE A 251 -11.91 -24.64 17.31
N LEU A 252 -11.33 -25.84 17.24
CA LEU A 252 -11.93 -27.06 17.80
C LEU A 252 -12.13 -26.97 19.33
N GLU A 253 -11.18 -26.33 20.02
CA GLU A 253 -11.18 -26.12 21.46
C GLU A 253 -11.97 -24.88 21.90
N LYS A 254 -12.52 -24.10 20.96
CA LYS A 254 -13.27 -22.85 21.21
C LYS A 254 -12.49 -21.81 22.02
N ARG A 255 -11.20 -21.67 21.74
CA ARG A 255 -10.31 -20.65 22.33
C ARG A 255 -9.76 -19.72 21.25
N LYS A 256 -9.16 -18.61 21.67
CA LYS A 256 -8.43 -17.73 20.74
C LYS A 256 -7.11 -18.40 20.32
N PRO A 257 -6.73 -18.35 19.04
CA PRO A 257 -5.44 -18.85 18.58
C PRO A 257 -4.29 -17.94 19.00
N GLN A 258 -3.11 -18.51 19.15
CA GLN A 258 -1.85 -17.82 19.41
C GLN A 258 -0.88 -18.00 18.24
N PHE A 259 -1.01 -17.16 17.23
CA PHE A 259 -0.15 -17.23 16.05
C PHE A 259 1.26 -16.70 16.33
N THR A 260 2.28 -17.43 15.88
CA THR A 260 3.71 -17.13 15.98
C THR A 260 4.31 -16.69 14.64
N GLY A 261 3.58 -16.86 13.53
CA GLY A 261 4.04 -16.52 12.18
C GLY A 261 4.87 -17.62 11.52
N LYS A 262 4.71 -18.88 11.96
CA LYS A 262 5.48 -20.04 11.49
C LYS A 262 4.61 -21.14 10.90
#